data_AF-A0A0C2ZMA6-F1
#
_entry.id   AF-A0A0C2ZMA6-F1
#
_cell.length_a   1.000
_cell.length_b   1.000
_cell.length_c   1.000
_cell.angle_alpha   90.00
_cell.angle_beta   90.00
_cell.angle_gamma   90.00
#
_symmetry.space_group_name_H-M   'P 1'
#
loop_
_entity.id
_entity.type
_entity.pdbx_description
1 polymer ?
#
loop_
_entity_poly.entity_id
_entity_poly.type
_entity_poly.pdbx_seq_one_letter_code
_entity_poly.pdbx_strand_id
1 'polypeptide(L)'
;MLLFIEVLRDTYNFHLNGNFPDDPDSKSLLLYSGFLEQLFKSKSVLEKAKNKSILKIVTGTNTNPIVAREVIDFALSSLKDAHSSMSRSSYKNIIEAMSNTNNHAYEKNQNIKKWYLMALYDEKSNKVSFAFSDNGHGIIATVKKRNHEKFGMASHTTILESALKGSIYNRSQTNLEERGKGLPSINSSFKRGHTDNLVIIANKAYYNVKNDEKIRLKHSFKGTLISWDFIKGEKDEKN
;
A
#
# COMPACT_ATOMS: atom_id res chain seq x y z
N MET A 1 2.01 13.44 5.10
CA MET A 1 3.00 14.52 5.03
C MET A 1 3.07 15.13 3.62
N LEU A 2 3.39 14.36 2.57
CA LEU A 2 3.48 14.89 1.18
C LEU A 2 2.24 15.67 0.74
N LEU A 3 1.05 15.08 0.88
CA LEU A 3 -0.21 15.75 0.57
C LEU A 3 -0.41 17.06 1.35
N PHE A 4 -0.11 17.04 2.65
CA PHE A 4 -0.28 18.22 3.50
C PHE A 4 0.63 19.36 3.02
N ILE A 5 1.86 19.04 2.66
CA ILE A 5 2.83 20.01 2.15
C ILE A 5 2.45 20.51 0.76
N GLU A 6 1.88 19.64 -0.09
CA GLU A 6 1.35 20.03 -1.39
C GLU A 6 0.21 21.06 -1.24
N VAL A 7 -0.78 20.79 -0.38
CA VAL A 7 -1.87 21.73 -0.09
C VAL A 7 -1.36 23.05 0.48
N LEU A 8 -0.39 22.99 1.41
CA LEU A 8 0.18 24.19 1.98
C LEU A 8 0.87 25.06 0.93
N ARG A 9 1.54 24.46 -0.06
CA ARG A 9 2.25 25.24 -1.10
C ARG A 9 1.34 25.97 -2.05
N ASP A 10 0.21 25.36 -2.36
CA ASP A 10 -0.78 26.00 -3.22
C ASP A 10 -1.44 27.19 -2.50
N THR A 11 -1.35 27.24 -1.17
CA THR A 11 -2.02 28.25 -0.33
C THR A 11 -1.07 29.30 0.25
N TYR A 12 0.19 28.93 0.55
CA TYR A 12 1.14 29.75 1.29
C TYR A 12 2.54 29.65 0.69
N ASN A 13 3.28 30.76 0.73
CA ASN A 13 4.72 30.75 0.49
C ASN A 13 5.46 30.45 1.80
N PHE A 14 6.17 29.33 1.87
CA PHE A 14 6.92 28.93 3.07
C PHE A 14 8.17 28.14 2.71
N HIS A 15 9.18 28.24 3.58
CA HIS A 15 10.41 27.47 3.49
C HIS A 15 10.30 26.20 4.32
N LEU A 16 10.78 25.08 3.78
CA LEU A 16 10.84 23.79 4.46
C LEU A 16 12.28 23.45 4.76
N ASN A 17 12.58 23.23 6.04
CA ASN A 17 13.87 22.74 6.51
C ASN A 17 13.65 21.50 7.40
N GLY A 18 14.66 20.66 7.52
CA GLY A 18 14.62 19.45 8.35
C GLY A 18 15.99 18.79 8.46
N ASN A 19 16.08 17.75 9.29
CA ASN A 19 17.24 16.90 9.44
C ASN A 19 17.02 15.51 8.80
N PHE A 20 18.11 14.77 8.62
CA PHE A 20 18.05 13.38 8.20
C PHE A 20 17.93 12.45 9.41
N PRO A 21 17.36 11.24 9.25
CA PRO A 21 17.43 10.21 10.27
C PRO A 21 18.87 9.87 10.63
N ASP A 22 19.12 9.57 11.91
CA ASP A 22 20.43 9.08 12.38
C ASP A 22 20.71 7.65 11.92
N ASP A 23 19.64 6.84 11.79
CA ASP A 23 19.71 5.47 11.27
C ASP A 23 20.11 5.48 9.77
N PRO A 24 21.23 4.81 9.39
CA PRO A 24 21.73 4.82 8.02
C PRO A 24 20.77 4.25 6.98
N ASP A 25 20.03 3.21 7.33
CA ASP A 25 19.08 2.54 6.42
C ASP A 25 17.87 3.46 6.16
N SER A 26 17.34 4.07 7.21
CA SER A 26 16.27 5.07 7.12
C SER A 26 16.71 6.30 6.34
N LYS A 27 17.95 6.76 6.54
CA LYS A 27 18.54 7.88 5.78
C LYS A 27 18.67 7.54 4.30
N SER A 28 19.16 6.34 3.98
CA SER A 28 19.25 5.82 2.62
C SER A 28 17.86 5.77 1.97
N LEU A 29 16.87 5.19 2.66
CA LEU A 29 15.49 5.13 2.17
C LEU A 29 14.93 6.52 1.88
N LEU A 30 15.13 7.50 2.78
CA LEU A 30 14.66 8.87 2.59
C LEU A 30 15.30 9.55 1.36
N LEU A 31 16.61 9.35 1.16
CA LEU A 31 17.37 9.92 0.06
C LEU A 31 16.98 9.32 -1.30
N TYR A 32 16.81 8.00 -1.37
CA TYR A 32 16.66 7.28 -2.63
C TYR A 32 15.22 6.93 -3.00
N SER A 33 14.26 7.04 -2.07
CA SER A 33 12.84 6.77 -2.35
C SER A 33 12.18 7.80 -3.27
N GLY A 34 12.84 8.90 -3.61
CA GLY A 34 12.22 10.02 -4.34
C GLY A 34 11.27 10.85 -3.47
N PHE A 35 11.18 10.58 -2.17
CA PHE A 35 10.41 11.39 -1.23
C PHE A 35 10.85 12.86 -1.25
N LEU A 36 12.17 13.13 -1.22
CA LEU A 36 12.70 14.49 -1.23
C LEU A 36 12.47 15.20 -2.57
N GLU A 37 12.39 14.47 -3.68
CA GLU A 37 12.11 15.01 -5.01
C GLU A 37 10.65 15.48 -5.08
N GLN A 38 9.72 14.63 -4.62
CA GLN A 38 8.31 15.00 -4.47
C GLN A 38 8.12 16.12 -3.46
N LEU A 39 8.88 16.06 -2.37
CA LEU A 39 8.86 17.10 -1.36
C LEU A 39 9.38 18.38 -1.99
N PHE A 40 10.64 18.56 -2.35
CA PHE A 40 11.15 19.89 -2.71
C PHE A 40 10.82 20.36 -4.13
N LYS A 41 10.21 19.53 -5.00
CA LYS A 41 9.99 19.83 -6.43
C LYS A 41 11.26 20.37 -7.12
N SER A 42 12.44 20.04 -6.58
CA SER A 42 13.74 20.57 -6.98
C SER A 42 14.54 19.48 -7.68
N LYS A 43 15.05 19.79 -8.87
CA LYS A 43 15.91 18.92 -9.68
C LYS A 43 17.34 18.76 -9.14
N SER A 44 17.57 19.07 -7.86
CA SER A 44 18.92 19.11 -7.29
C SER A 44 19.64 17.76 -7.38
N VAL A 45 20.96 17.79 -7.15
CA VAL A 45 22.00 16.72 -7.21
C VAL A 45 21.54 15.30 -6.79
N LEU A 46 20.50 15.18 -5.96
CA LEU A 46 19.84 13.93 -5.58
C LEU A 46 19.19 13.16 -6.75
N GLU A 47 18.79 13.84 -7.84
CA GLU A 47 18.15 13.18 -9.01
C GLU A 47 19.03 12.10 -9.66
N LYS A 48 20.36 12.24 -9.56
CA LYS A 48 21.32 11.28 -10.15
C LYS A 48 21.61 10.08 -9.25
N ALA A 49 21.21 10.17 -7.98
CA ALA A 49 21.49 9.13 -7.00
C ALA A 49 20.48 7.98 -7.21
N LYS A 50 20.94 6.92 -7.88
CA LYS A 50 20.15 5.70 -8.10
C LYS A 50 20.55 4.65 -7.08
N ASN A 51 19.58 4.03 -6.44
CA ASN A 51 19.77 2.83 -5.65
C ASN A 51 19.04 1.69 -6.37
N LYS A 52 19.77 0.64 -6.77
CA LYS A 52 19.19 -0.50 -7.50
C LYS A 52 18.19 -1.29 -6.66
N SER A 53 18.27 -1.15 -5.34
CA SER A 53 17.39 -1.83 -4.39
C SER A 53 16.15 -1.02 -4.07
N ILE A 54 15.97 0.19 -4.61
CA ILE A 54 14.80 1.04 -4.33
C ILE A 54 14.15 1.48 -5.64
N LEU A 55 12.89 1.08 -5.81
CA LEU A 55 12.01 1.71 -6.77
C LEU A 55 11.39 2.95 -6.12
N LYS A 56 11.66 4.11 -6.71
CA LYS A 56 11.16 5.40 -6.23
C LYS A 56 9.64 5.39 -6.08
N ILE A 57 9.14 6.23 -5.17
CA ILE A 57 7.73 6.44 -4.96
C ILE A 57 7.11 6.95 -6.26
N VAL A 58 6.20 6.15 -6.82
CA VAL A 58 5.32 6.52 -7.92
C VAL A 58 3.99 6.97 -7.34
N THR A 59 3.39 7.99 -7.95
CA THR A 59 2.10 8.54 -7.51
C THR A 59 1.10 8.54 -8.62
N GLY A 60 -0.17 8.38 -8.30
CA GLY A 60 -1.25 8.52 -9.27
C GLY A 60 -2.60 8.74 -8.62
N THR A 61 -3.60 8.98 -9.46
CA THR A 61 -4.98 9.29 -9.04
C THR A 61 -6.00 8.25 -9.49
N ASN A 62 -5.64 7.43 -10.47
CA ASN A 62 -6.47 6.37 -11.05
C ASN A 62 -5.72 5.04 -11.06
N THR A 63 -6.42 3.94 -11.35
CA THR A 63 -5.79 2.63 -11.54
C THR A 63 -4.87 2.68 -12.76
N ASN A 64 -3.60 2.33 -12.57
CA ASN A 64 -2.58 2.38 -13.63
C ASN A 64 -1.90 1.00 -13.80
N PRO A 65 -2.36 0.19 -14.79
CA PRO A 65 -1.75 -1.10 -15.13
C PRO A 65 -0.27 -1.05 -15.51
N ILE A 66 0.18 0.06 -16.10
CA ILE A 66 1.57 0.23 -16.54
C ILE A 66 2.47 0.34 -15.30
N VAL A 67 2.11 1.20 -14.34
CA VAL A 67 2.85 1.32 -13.06
C VAL A 67 2.85 0.00 -12.30
N ALA A 68 1.72 -0.72 -12.28
CA ALA A 68 1.66 -2.04 -11.64
C ALA A 68 2.62 -3.04 -12.30
N ARG A 69 2.76 -3.01 -13.62
CA ARG A 69 3.72 -3.85 -14.35
C ARG A 69 5.17 -3.44 -14.03
N GLU A 70 5.50 -2.16 -14.05
CA GLU A 70 6.85 -1.66 -13.75
C GLU A 70 7.34 -2.08 -12.36
N VAL A 71 6.46 -2.02 -11.35
CA VAL A 71 6.78 -2.45 -9.98
C VAL A 71 7.03 -3.95 -9.90
N ILE A 72 6.30 -4.74 -10.67
CA ILE A 72 6.50 -6.18 -10.76
C ILE A 72 7.79 -6.52 -11.51
N ASP A 73 8.09 -5.82 -12.60
CA ASP A 73 9.33 -6.01 -13.36
C ASP A 73 10.56 -5.65 -12.51
N PHE A 74 10.48 -4.60 -11.70
CA PHE A 74 11.48 -4.29 -10.68
C PHE A 74 11.67 -5.45 -9.70
N ALA A 75 10.58 -6.03 -9.20
CA ALA A 75 10.68 -7.11 -8.22
C ALA A 75 11.25 -8.41 -8.83
N LEU A 76 10.82 -8.75 -10.05
CA LEU A 76 11.32 -9.90 -10.79
C LEU A 76 12.82 -9.77 -11.12
N SER A 77 13.26 -8.60 -11.56
CA SER A 77 14.67 -8.34 -11.86
C SER A 77 15.56 -8.33 -10.62
N SER A 78 15.02 -7.91 -9.47
CA SER A 78 15.73 -7.92 -8.19
C SER A 78 15.93 -9.33 -7.64
N LEU A 79 14.92 -10.21 -7.74
CA LEU A 79 14.93 -11.52 -7.10
C LEU A 79 15.62 -12.66 -7.87
N LYS A 80 16.03 -12.44 -9.13
CA LYS A 80 16.66 -13.45 -10.03
C LYS A 80 15.99 -14.83 -9.93
N ASP A 81 15.02 -15.10 -10.82
CA ASP A 81 14.21 -16.34 -10.91
C ASP A 81 12.93 -16.40 -10.04
N ALA A 82 12.18 -15.30 -9.92
CA ALA A 82 10.88 -15.32 -9.24
C ALA A 82 9.75 -15.92 -10.13
N HIS A 83 8.85 -16.69 -9.51
CA HIS A 83 7.81 -17.46 -10.22
C HIS A 83 6.61 -16.62 -10.74
N SER A 84 6.00 -17.06 -11.85
CA SER A 84 4.94 -16.32 -12.55
C SER A 84 3.59 -16.20 -11.78
N SER A 85 3.28 -17.14 -10.87
CA SER A 85 2.07 -17.10 -10.05
C SER A 85 2.13 -16.02 -8.96
N MET A 86 3.32 -15.82 -8.38
CA MET A 86 3.60 -14.76 -7.39
C MET A 86 3.43 -13.39 -8.05
N SER A 87 4.02 -13.20 -9.23
CA SER A 87 3.99 -11.92 -9.94
C SER A 87 2.58 -11.52 -10.35
N ARG A 88 1.79 -12.48 -10.85
CA ARG A 88 0.35 -12.26 -11.11
C ARG A 88 -0.43 -11.87 -9.86
N SER A 89 -0.13 -12.49 -8.71
CA SER A 89 -0.84 -12.23 -7.45
C SER A 89 -0.50 -10.84 -6.92
N SER A 90 0.77 -10.46 -6.90
CA SER A 90 1.18 -9.11 -6.51
C SER A 90 0.71 -8.04 -7.49
N TYR A 91 0.72 -8.31 -8.79
CA TYR A 91 0.11 -7.43 -9.79
C TYR A 91 -1.37 -7.18 -9.48
N LYS A 92 -2.14 -8.25 -9.24
CA LYS A 92 -3.56 -8.14 -8.85
C LYS A 92 -3.74 -7.34 -7.56
N ASN A 93 -2.89 -7.57 -6.55
CA ASN A 93 -2.93 -6.82 -5.28
C ASN A 93 -2.70 -5.31 -5.51
N ILE A 94 -1.74 -4.93 -6.37
CA ILE A 94 -1.49 -3.52 -6.71
C ILE A 94 -2.71 -2.90 -7.41
N ILE A 95 -3.26 -3.58 -8.42
CA ILE A 95 -4.46 -3.11 -9.15
C ILE A 95 -5.66 -2.94 -8.22
N GLU A 96 -5.86 -3.88 -7.30
CA GLU A 96 -6.93 -3.81 -6.30
C GLU A 96 -6.73 -2.64 -5.34
N ALA A 97 -5.51 -2.44 -4.83
CA ALA A 97 -5.18 -1.32 -3.95
C ALA A 97 -5.42 0.03 -4.65
N MET A 98 -4.98 0.19 -5.90
CA MET A 98 -5.27 1.40 -6.71
C MET A 98 -6.77 1.60 -6.93
N SER A 99 -7.52 0.52 -7.18
CA SER A 99 -8.96 0.60 -7.44
C SER A 99 -9.76 0.97 -6.18
N ASN A 100 -9.29 0.54 -5.00
CA ASN A 100 -9.87 0.92 -3.71
C ASN A 100 -9.76 2.43 -3.45
N THR A 101 -8.66 3.05 -3.89
CA THR A 101 -8.49 4.51 -3.87
C THR A 101 -9.62 5.20 -4.66
N ASN A 102 -9.92 4.75 -5.88
CA ASN A 102 -10.88 5.44 -6.75
C ASN A 102 -12.33 5.28 -6.29
N ASN A 103 -12.71 4.06 -5.89
CA ASN A 103 -14.10 3.68 -5.72
C ASN A 103 -14.65 4.02 -4.32
N HIS A 104 -13.79 4.06 -3.30
CA HIS A 104 -14.25 3.84 -1.92
C HIS A 104 -13.66 4.81 -0.89
N ALA A 105 -12.64 5.58 -1.25
CA ALA A 105 -11.86 6.33 -0.28
C ALA A 105 -12.16 7.83 -0.23
N TYR A 106 -13.02 8.39 -1.09
CA TYR A 106 -13.24 9.85 -1.20
C TYR A 106 -14.71 10.26 -1.44
N GLU A 107 -15.09 11.44 -0.96
CA GLU A 107 -16.36 12.11 -1.31
C GLU A 107 -16.35 12.66 -2.75
N LYS A 108 -17.55 12.95 -3.31
CA LYS A 108 -17.71 13.48 -4.68
C LYS A 108 -16.96 14.80 -4.93
N ASN A 109 -16.64 15.57 -3.88
CA ASN A 109 -16.02 16.90 -3.97
C ASN A 109 -14.57 16.95 -3.41
N GLN A 110 -13.94 15.80 -3.16
CA GLN A 110 -12.57 15.79 -2.64
C GLN A 110 -11.58 15.96 -3.80
N ASN A 111 -11.01 17.16 -3.93
CA ASN A 111 -10.21 17.59 -5.08
C ASN A 111 -8.84 16.91 -5.23
N ILE A 112 -8.34 16.14 -4.25
CA ILE A 112 -7.00 15.54 -4.32
C ILE A 112 -7.04 14.07 -3.89
N LYS A 113 -7.43 13.19 -4.81
CA LYS A 113 -7.33 11.73 -4.65
C LYS A 113 -5.97 11.27 -5.12
N LYS A 114 -5.15 10.71 -4.23
CA LYS A 114 -3.81 10.24 -4.57
C LYS A 114 -3.49 8.92 -3.89
N TRP A 115 -2.80 8.08 -4.64
CA TRP A 115 -2.07 6.94 -4.11
C TRP A 115 -0.58 7.09 -4.37
N TYR A 116 0.20 6.42 -3.52
CA TYR A 116 1.65 6.35 -3.52
C TYR A 116 2.03 4.87 -3.49
N LEU A 117 2.99 4.47 -4.32
CA LEU A 117 3.49 3.11 -4.37
C LEU A 117 5.01 3.13 -4.47
N MET A 118 5.68 2.30 -3.68
CA MET A 118 7.12 2.09 -3.77
C MET A 118 7.47 0.61 -3.56
N ALA A 119 8.69 0.24 -3.95
CA ALA A 119 9.24 -1.09 -3.72
C ALA A 119 10.67 -1.00 -3.18
N LEU A 120 10.98 -1.86 -2.21
CA LEU A 120 12.30 -2.00 -1.61
C LEU A 120 12.75 -3.45 -1.74
N TYR A 121 13.87 -3.68 -2.40
CA TYR A 121 14.56 -4.95 -2.39
C TYR A 121 15.48 -5.03 -1.16
N ASP A 122 15.29 -6.04 -0.34
CA ASP A 122 16.21 -6.40 0.74
C ASP A 122 17.06 -7.60 0.30
N GLU A 123 18.34 -7.34 0.07
CA GLU A 123 19.32 -8.36 -0.32
C GLU A 123 19.52 -9.43 0.76
N LYS A 124 19.43 -9.07 2.05
CA LYS A 124 19.70 -10.00 3.15
C LYS A 124 18.61 -11.05 3.27
N SER A 125 17.35 -10.63 3.17
CA SER A 125 16.20 -11.54 3.21
C SER A 125 15.81 -12.09 1.84
N ASN A 126 16.39 -11.54 0.76
CA ASN A 126 16.06 -11.82 -0.63
C ASN A 126 14.55 -11.67 -0.93
N LYS A 127 13.99 -10.52 -0.53
CA LYS A 127 12.57 -10.18 -0.69
C LYS A 127 12.42 -8.78 -1.26
N VAL A 128 11.29 -8.53 -1.92
CA VAL A 128 10.91 -7.18 -2.35
C VAL A 128 9.66 -6.76 -1.61
N SER A 129 9.78 -5.79 -0.71
CA SER A 129 8.65 -5.23 0.02
C SER A 129 7.97 -4.15 -0.82
N PHE A 130 6.67 -4.30 -1.03
CA PHE A 130 5.84 -3.25 -1.61
C PHE A 130 5.14 -2.47 -0.50
N ALA A 131 5.07 -1.15 -0.66
CA ALA A 131 4.28 -0.29 0.20
C ALA A 131 3.36 0.58 -0.66
N PHE A 132 2.06 0.40 -0.48
CA PHE A 132 1.01 1.18 -1.11
C PHE A 132 0.29 2.03 -0.07
N SER A 133 0.13 3.33 -0.33
CA SER A 133 -0.64 4.23 0.54
C SER A 133 -1.60 5.09 -0.26
N ASP A 134 -2.81 5.30 0.25
CA ASP A 134 -3.74 6.32 -0.23
C ASP A 134 -4.00 7.42 0.81
N ASN A 135 -4.58 8.54 0.40
CA ASN A 135 -4.93 9.67 1.28
C ASN A 135 -6.44 9.84 1.54
N GLY A 136 -7.24 8.80 1.35
CA GLY A 136 -8.68 8.85 1.53
C GLY A 136 -9.15 8.68 2.97
N HIS A 137 -10.42 8.30 3.17
CA HIS A 137 -11.02 8.14 4.49
C HIS A 137 -10.51 6.91 5.26
N GLY A 138 -9.91 5.94 4.57
CA GLY A 138 -9.48 4.66 5.13
C GLY A 138 -10.58 3.61 5.19
N ILE A 139 -10.17 2.32 5.14
CA ILE A 139 -11.05 1.14 5.06
C ILE A 139 -12.16 1.16 6.10
N ILE A 140 -11.83 1.47 7.36
CA ILE A 140 -12.78 1.34 8.48
C ILE A 140 -13.88 2.39 8.38
N ALA A 141 -13.54 3.63 8.03
CA ALA A 141 -14.53 4.68 7.83
C ALA A 141 -15.50 4.33 6.71
N THR A 142 -14.99 3.82 5.58
CA THR A 142 -15.81 3.35 4.46
C THR A 142 -16.74 2.20 4.86
N VAL A 143 -16.24 1.24 5.63
CA VAL A 143 -17.03 0.09 6.10
C VAL A 143 -18.13 0.53 7.08
N LYS A 144 -17.82 1.39 8.06
CA LYS A 144 -18.82 1.92 9.01
C LYS A 144 -19.92 2.70 8.30
N LYS A 145 -19.58 3.50 7.29
CA LYS A 145 -20.55 4.27 6.50
C LYS A 145 -21.55 3.36 5.78
N ARG A 146 -21.13 2.18 5.32
CA ARG A 146 -21.99 1.23 4.59
C ARG A 146 -22.78 0.28 5.49
N ASN A 147 -22.21 -0.10 6.64
CA ASN A 147 -22.74 -1.14 7.52
C ASN A 147 -22.86 -0.63 8.96
N HIS A 148 -23.43 0.57 9.12
CA HIS A 148 -23.48 1.26 10.41
C HIS A 148 -24.15 0.42 11.51
N GLU A 149 -25.26 -0.25 11.20
CA GLU A 149 -25.99 -1.11 12.13
C GLU A 149 -25.15 -2.26 12.68
N LYS A 150 -24.24 -2.84 11.86
CA LYS A 150 -23.41 -3.98 12.24
C LYS A 150 -22.11 -3.58 12.94
N PHE A 151 -21.55 -2.40 12.62
CA PHE A 151 -20.20 -2.02 13.03
C PHE A 151 -20.10 -0.67 13.75
N GLY A 152 -21.21 -0.02 14.09
CA GLY A 152 -21.21 1.28 14.78
C GLY A 152 -20.34 1.28 16.02
N MET A 153 -20.54 0.28 16.89
CA MET A 153 -19.79 0.11 18.15
C MET A 153 -18.52 -0.75 18.03
N ALA A 154 -18.30 -1.42 16.89
CA ALA A 154 -17.16 -2.30 16.72
C ALA A 154 -15.83 -1.52 16.73
N SER A 155 -14.81 -2.16 17.29
CA SER A 155 -13.46 -1.60 17.34
C SER A 155 -12.87 -1.49 15.92
N HIS A 156 -11.96 -0.54 15.72
CA HIS A 156 -11.32 -0.35 14.42
C HIS A 156 -10.52 -1.58 13.97
N THR A 157 -9.85 -2.27 14.90
CA THR A 157 -9.11 -3.51 14.62
C THR A 157 -10.05 -4.66 14.23
N THR A 158 -11.18 -4.82 14.93
CA THR A 158 -12.21 -5.82 14.59
C THR A 158 -12.80 -5.58 13.20
N ILE A 159 -13.05 -4.32 12.85
CA ILE A 159 -13.59 -3.95 11.54
C ILE A 159 -12.57 -4.23 10.45
N LEU A 160 -11.31 -3.85 10.65
CA LEU A 160 -10.24 -4.10 9.68
C LEU A 160 -10.05 -5.60 9.44
N GLU A 161 -10.00 -6.39 10.52
CA GLU A 161 -9.90 -7.84 10.43
C GLU A 161 -11.10 -8.45 9.68
N SER A 162 -12.32 -8.01 10.01
CA SER A 162 -13.53 -8.48 9.35
C SER A 162 -13.55 -8.13 7.86
N ALA A 163 -13.12 -6.91 7.51
CA ALA A 163 -13.04 -6.45 6.13
C ALA A 163 -12.04 -7.31 5.35
N LEU A 164 -10.87 -7.56 5.92
CA LEU A 164 -9.82 -8.39 5.34
C LEU A 164 -10.25 -9.86 5.17
N LYS A 165 -10.96 -10.42 6.14
CA LYS A 165 -11.46 -11.81 6.10
C LYS A 165 -12.68 -11.97 5.20
N GLY A 166 -13.31 -10.88 4.76
CA GLY A 166 -14.49 -10.93 3.90
C GLY A 166 -15.81 -11.16 4.65
N SER A 167 -15.79 -11.29 5.98
CA SER A 167 -16.99 -11.57 6.81
C SER A 167 -17.99 -10.39 6.86
N ILE A 168 -17.59 -9.23 6.33
CA ILE A 168 -18.44 -8.06 6.13
C ILE A 168 -19.24 -8.17 4.82
N TYR A 169 -18.74 -8.91 3.82
CA TYR A 169 -19.27 -8.92 2.46
C TYR A 169 -20.22 -10.08 2.16
N ASN A 170 -20.86 -10.69 3.18
CA ASN A 170 -21.84 -11.78 2.99
C ASN A 170 -23.10 -11.41 2.17
N ARG A 171 -23.14 -10.22 1.55
CA ARG A 171 -24.10 -9.84 0.50
C ARG A 171 -23.47 -8.86 -0.49
N SER A 172 -22.55 -9.30 -1.35
CA SER A 172 -22.57 -8.75 -2.71
C SER A 172 -23.67 -9.46 -3.47
N GLN A 173 -24.70 -8.74 -3.93
CA GLN A 173 -25.83 -9.25 -4.72
C GLN A 173 -25.44 -9.85 -6.10
N THR A 174 -24.16 -10.15 -6.32
CA THR A 174 -23.61 -10.63 -7.58
C THR A 174 -22.84 -11.93 -7.32
N ASN A 175 -23.48 -13.08 -7.55
CA ASN A 175 -22.89 -14.42 -7.54
C ASN A 175 -21.89 -14.62 -8.68
N LEU A 176 -20.85 -13.78 -8.77
CA LEU A 176 -19.77 -13.93 -9.74
C LEU A 176 -18.47 -14.14 -8.96
N GLU A 177 -17.94 -15.37 -9.03
CA GLU A 177 -16.84 -15.84 -8.17
C GLU A 177 -15.49 -15.15 -8.42
N GLU A 178 -15.30 -14.44 -9.54
CA GLU A 178 -13.95 -14.11 -10.03
C GLU A 178 -13.56 -12.63 -10.15
N ARG A 179 -14.35 -11.65 -9.66
CA ARG A 179 -13.92 -10.22 -9.67
C ARG A 179 -14.31 -9.44 -8.42
N GLY A 180 -13.42 -8.54 -7.98
CA GLY A 180 -13.78 -7.35 -7.18
C GLY A 180 -14.05 -7.56 -5.69
N LYS A 181 -13.32 -8.43 -5.00
CA LYS A 181 -13.49 -8.63 -3.55
C LYS A 181 -12.69 -7.66 -2.67
N GLY A 182 -11.83 -6.78 -3.18
CA GLY A 182 -11.07 -5.86 -2.34
C GLY A 182 -9.98 -6.56 -1.52
N LEU A 183 -9.83 -6.14 -0.26
CA LEU A 183 -8.91 -6.70 0.73
C LEU A 183 -8.95 -8.24 0.86
N PRO A 184 -10.11 -8.91 0.80
CA PRO A 184 -10.19 -10.37 0.76
C PRO A 184 -9.31 -11.02 -0.32
N SER A 185 -9.15 -10.40 -1.49
CA SER A 185 -8.28 -10.96 -2.55
C SER A 185 -6.80 -10.88 -2.14
N ILE A 186 -6.39 -9.76 -1.54
CA ILE A 186 -5.04 -9.54 -1.01
C ILE A 186 -4.75 -10.56 0.11
N ASN A 187 -5.69 -10.75 1.04
CA ASN A 187 -5.59 -11.76 2.10
C ASN A 187 -5.51 -13.18 1.54
N SER A 188 -6.27 -13.47 0.47
CA SER A 188 -6.26 -14.77 -0.18
C SER A 188 -4.90 -15.06 -0.84
N SER A 189 -4.27 -14.06 -1.46
CA SER A 189 -2.89 -14.16 -1.97
C SER A 189 -1.90 -14.46 -0.85
N PHE A 190 -2.01 -13.77 0.29
CA PHE A 190 -1.19 -14.05 1.47
C PHE A 190 -1.39 -15.48 2.00
N LYS A 191 -2.63 -15.91 2.19
CA LYS A 191 -2.96 -17.26 2.70
C LYS A 191 -2.51 -18.40 1.80
N ARG A 192 -2.42 -18.17 0.48
CA ARG A 192 -1.87 -19.15 -0.48
C ARG A 192 -0.34 -19.19 -0.48
N GLY A 193 0.33 -18.38 0.34
CA GLY A 193 1.79 -18.26 0.31
C GLY A 193 2.30 -17.50 -0.92
N HIS A 194 1.43 -16.77 -1.64
CA HIS A 194 1.87 -16.03 -2.82
C HIS A 194 2.58 -14.71 -2.50
N THR A 195 2.42 -14.25 -1.26
CA THR A 195 3.00 -13.02 -0.70
C THR A 195 3.25 -13.27 0.79
N ASP A 196 4.23 -12.59 1.37
CA ASP A 196 4.57 -12.71 2.79
C ASP A 196 4.37 -11.36 3.53
N ASN A 197 4.47 -11.34 4.86
CA ASN A 197 4.52 -10.14 5.69
C ASN A 197 3.44 -9.08 5.37
N LEU A 198 2.18 -9.49 5.18
CA LEU A 198 1.07 -8.58 4.90
C LEU A 198 0.75 -7.72 6.13
N VAL A 199 0.87 -6.40 5.99
CA VAL A 199 0.56 -5.41 7.02
C VAL A 199 -0.43 -4.38 6.46
N ILE A 200 -1.43 -4.02 7.25
CA ILE A 200 -2.42 -3.00 6.90
C ILE A 200 -2.57 -1.99 8.03
N ILE A 201 -2.49 -0.71 7.69
CA ILE A 201 -2.77 0.39 8.60
C ILE A 201 -3.91 1.23 8.02
N ALA A 202 -4.99 1.38 8.78
CA ALA A 202 -6.10 2.22 8.39
C ALA A 202 -6.75 2.83 9.62
N ASN A 203 -7.06 4.12 9.57
CA ASN A 203 -7.66 4.84 10.69
C ASN A 203 -6.90 4.57 12.01
N LYS A 204 -7.55 3.98 13.02
CA LYS A 204 -6.94 3.66 14.32
C LYS A 204 -6.56 2.18 14.45
N ALA A 205 -6.34 1.47 13.35
CA ALA A 205 -5.99 0.07 13.36
C ALA A 205 -4.68 -0.19 12.60
N TYR A 206 -3.87 -1.04 13.19
CA TYR A 206 -2.76 -1.75 12.59
C TYR A 206 -3.09 -3.25 12.64
N TYR A 207 -2.81 -3.96 11.55
CA TYR A 207 -2.89 -5.40 11.51
C TYR A 207 -1.71 -5.99 10.74
N ASN A 208 -0.85 -6.73 11.44
CA ASN A 208 0.12 -7.63 10.83
C ASN A 208 -0.51 -9.03 10.74
N VAL A 209 -0.82 -9.44 9.52
CA VAL A 209 -1.59 -10.65 9.25
C VAL A 209 -0.77 -11.90 9.54
N LYS A 210 0.54 -11.85 9.32
CA LYS A 210 1.45 -12.98 9.55
C LYS A 210 1.55 -13.36 11.01
N ASN A 211 1.64 -12.36 11.89
CA ASN A 211 1.79 -12.56 13.33
C ASN A 211 0.44 -12.54 14.07
N ASP A 212 -0.68 -12.43 13.34
CA ASP A 212 -2.02 -12.11 13.85
C ASP A 212 -2.07 -10.92 14.83
N GLU A 213 -1.15 -9.96 14.69
CA GLU A 213 -0.97 -8.87 15.64
C GLU A 213 -1.86 -7.67 15.25
N LYS A 214 -2.77 -7.31 16.16
CA LYS A 214 -3.75 -6.22 15.97
C LYS A 214 -3.53 -5.15 17.03
N ILE A 215 -3.19 -3.94 16.60
CA ILE A 215 -2.92 -2.81 17.50
C ILE A 215 -3.91 -1.68 17.21
N ARG A 216 -4.53 -1.16 18.26
CA ARG A 216 -5.28 0.09 18.17
C ARG A 216 -4.33 1.27 18.29
N LEU A 217 -4.22 2.04 17.22
CA LEU A 217 -3.35 3.22 17.19
C LEU A 217 -3.93 4.36 18.03
N LYS A 218 -3.04 5.08 18.73
CA LYS A 218 -3.38 6.30 19.48
C LYS A 218 -3.94 7.39 18.57
N HIS A 219 -3.29 7.59 17.42
CA HIS A 219 -3.67 8.56 16.40
C HIS A 219 -4.24 7.86 15.17
N SER A 220 -5.21 8.51 14.51
CA SER A 220 -5.77 7.97 13.28
C SER A 220 -4.85 8.24 12.11
N PHE A 221 -4.46 7.19 11.40
CA PHE A 221 -3.93 7.28 10.05
C PHE A 221 -5.02 7.78 9.10
N LYS A 222 -4.70 8.78 8.26
CA LYS A 222 -5.61 9.32 7.24
C LYS A 222 -5.31 8.61 5.93
N GLY A 223 -6.23 7.74 5.49
CA GLY A 223 -6.06 6.87 4.33
C GLY A 223 -5.88 5.41 4.72
N THR A 224 -5.28 4.66 3.82
CA THR A 224 -4.87 3.26 4.04
C THR A 224 -3.41 3.11 3.63
N LEU A 225 -2.63 2.38 4.44
CA LEU A 225 -1.35 1.80 4.06
C LEU A 225 -1.52 0.28 3.97
N ILE A 226 -1.09 -0.32 2.88
CA ILE A 226 -1.01 -1.77 2.70
C ILE A 226 0.41 -2.08 2.26
N SER A 227 1.09 -2.97 2.96
CA SER A 227 2.40 -3.48 2.57
C SER A 227 2.43 -5.00 2.60
N TRP A 228 3.21 -5.58 1.70
CA TRP A 228 3.45 -7.01 1.65
C TRP A 228 4.77 -7.29 0.93
N ASP A 229 5.32 -8.46 1.20
CA ASP A 229 6.53 -8.93 0.55
C ASP A 229 6.19 -9.78 -0.67
N PHE A 230 6.86 -9.45 -1.76
CA PHE A 230 7.07 -10.30 -2.90
C PHE A 230 8.26 -11.23 -2.63
N ILE A 231 7.99 -12.53 -2.75
CA ILE A 231 8.96 -13.58 -2.47
C ILE A 231 9.20 -14.42 -3.73
N LYS A 232 10.34 -15.10 -3.79
CA LYS A 232 10.74 -15.92 -4.95
C LYS A 232 9.72 -17.04 -5.26
N GLY A 233 8.99 -17.51 -4.24
CA GLY A 233 8.13 -18.70 -4.27
C GLY A 233 8.97 -19.98 -4.12
N GLU A 234 8.42 -21.02 -3.52
CA GLU A 234 8.98 -22.38 -3.62
C GLU A 234 8.54 -22.97 -4.97
N LYS A 235 9.35 -23.84 -5.58
CA LYS A 235 8.90 -24.61 -6.75
C LYS A 235 7.70 -25.44 -6.30
N ASP A 236 6.59 -25.34 -7.01
CA ASP A 236 5.52 -26.34 -6.89
C ASP A 236 6.12 -27.70 -7.30
N GLU A 237 6.52 -28.52 -6.33
CA GLU A 237 6.79 -29.94 -6.54
C GLU A 237 5.45 -30.65 -6.78
N LYS A 238 4.81 -30.39 -7.93
CA LYS A 238 3.70 -31.17 -8.49
C LYS A 238 3.27 -30.58 -9.85
N ASN A 239 3.86 -31.12 -10.92
CA ASN A 239 3.18 -32.04 -11.84
C ASN A 239 4.17 -32.54 -12.90
#